data_AF-A0A4V1TSB0-F1
#
_entry.id   AF-A0A4V1TSB0-F1
#
_cell.length_a   1.000
_cell.length_b   1.000
_cell.length_c   1.000
_cell.angle_alpha   90.00
_cell.angle_beta   90.00
_cell.angle_gamma   90.00
#
_symmetry.space_group_name_H-M   'P 1'
#
loop_
_entity.id
_entity.type
_entity.pdbx_description
1 polymer ?
#
loop_
_entity_poly.entity_id
_entity_poly.type
_entity_poly.pdbx_seq_one_letter_code
_entity_poly.pdbx_strand_id
1 'polypeptide(L)' 'MTFSSQQLSQEAAAATAALAGKIVVRLERHRESELLVEFSDGTRLFIDGTASHLELSITGGLA' A
#
# COMPACT_ATOMS: atom_id res chain seq x y z
N MET A 1 -12.62 -13.88 0.30
CA MET A 1 -13.73 -12.93 0.08
C MET A 1 -13.60 -12.40 -1.34
N THR A 2 -14.69 -12.23 -2.08
CA THR A 2 -14.64 -11.68 -3.45
C THR A 2 -15.05 -10.21 -3.40
N PHE A 3 -14.13 -9.30 -3.69
CA PHE A 3 -14.42 -7.87 -3.78
C PHE A 3 -15.04 -7.53 -5.14
N SER A 4 -16.01 -6.61 -5.15
CA SER A 4 -16.52 -6.04 -6.39
C SER A 4 -15.52 -5.05 -6.98
N SER A 5 -15.61 -4.79 -8.29
CA SER A 5 -14.80 -3.75 -8.95
C SER A 5 -14.97 -2.38 -8.30
N GLN A 6 -16.17 -2.07 -7.80
CA GLN A 6 -16.43 -0.82 -7.09
C GLN A 6 -15.70 -0.74 -5.75
N GLN A 7 -15.67 -1.84 -4.98
CA GLN A 7 -14.94 -1.90 -3.71
C GLN A 7 -13.44 -1.72 -3.93
N LEU A 8 -12.88 -2.41 -4.93
CA LEU A 8 -11.46 -2.27 -5.29
C LEU A 8 -11.11 -0.83 -5.69
N SER A 9 -11.96 -0.16 -6.47
CA SER A 9 -11.76 1.25 -6.83
C SER A 9 -11.84 2.19 -5.63
N GLN A 10 -12.75 1.93 -4.68
CA GLN A 10 -12.87 2.74 -3.45
C GLN A 10 -11.63 2.56 -2.56
N GLU A 11 -11.15 1.34 -2.40
CA GLU A 11 -9.93 1.04 -1.65
C GLU A 11 -8.71 1.72 -2.29
N ALA A 12 -8.55 1.63 -3.62
CA ALA A 12 -7.48 2.30 -4.34
C ALA A 12 -7.54 3.84 -4.18
N ALA A 13 -8.73 4.43 -4.21
CA ALA A 13 -8.91 5.87 -3.99
C ALA A 13 -8.53 6.28 -2.56
N ALA A 14 -8.93 5.49 -1.56
CA ALA A 14 -8.59 5.74 -0.16
C ALA A 14 -7.07 5.63 0.07
N ALA A 15 -6.42 4.60 -0.49
CA ALA A 15 -4.96 4.44 -0.45
C ALA A 15 -4.26 5.62 -1.14
N THR A 16 -4.76 6.07 -2.29
CA THR A 16 -4.22 7.23 -3.01
C THR A 16 -4.29 8.50 -2.15
N ALA A 17 -5.44 8.77 -1.54
CA ALA A 17 -5.61 9.91 -0.65
C ALA A 17 -4.70 9.83 0.57
N ALA A 18 -4.56 8.64 1.16
CA ALA A 18 -3.70 8.42 2.32
C ALA A 18 -2.22 8.65 2.00
N LEU A 19 -1.77 8.39 0.77
CA LEU A 19 -0.37 8.52 0.36
C LEU A 19 -0.04 9.85 -0.35
N ALA A 20 -1.04 10.67 -0.64
CA ALA A 20 -0.88 11.90 -1.39
C ALA A 20 0.12 12.85 -0.71
N GLY A 21 1.12 13.31 -1.47
CA GLY A 21 2.14 14.26 -1.00
C GLY A 21 3.22 13.66 -0.09
N LYS A 22 3.15 12.37 0.26
CA LYS A 22 4.19 11.72 1.07
C LYS A 22 5.45 11.49 0.24
N ILE A 23 6.61 11.68 0.86
CA ILE A 23 7.93 11.49 0.24
C ILE A 23 8.46 10.10 0.59
N VAL A 24 8.79 9.30 -0.42
CA VAL A 24 9.41 7.97 -0.23
C VAL A 24 10.86 8.14 0.22
N VAL A 25 11.25 7.42 1.27
CA VAL A 25 12.62 7.41 1.81
C VAL A 25 13.30 6.06 1.67
N ARG A 26 12.53 4.97 1.59
CA ARG A 26 13.08 3.61 1.49
C ARG A 26 12.13 2.69 0.73
N LEU A 27 12.70 1.83 -0.10
CA LEU A 27 12.01 0.71 -0.74
C LEU A 27 12.74 -0.57 -0.37
N GLU A 28 12.01 -1.58 0.09
CA GLU A 28 12.57 -2.89 0.37
C GLU A 28 11.73 -4.02 -0.19
N ARG A 29 12.42 -5.00 -0.77
CA ARG A 29 11.83 -6.19 -1.35
C ARG A 29 12.36 -7.41 -0.62
N HIS A 30 11.65 -7.83 0.43
CA HIS A 30 12.06 -8.98 1.24
C HIS A 30 11.83 -10.32 0.54
N ARG A 31 10.79 -10.39 -0.30
CA ARG A 31 10.42 -11.58 -1.08
C ARG A 31 10.00 -11.17 -2.48
N GLU A 32 9.90 -12.15 -3.37
CA GLU A 32 9.48 -11.91 -4.75
C GLU A 32 8.08 -11.27 -4.84
N SER A 33 7.16 -11.67 -3.97
CA SER A 33 5.79 -11.14 -3.91
C SER A 33 5.62 -9.85 -3.11
N GLU A 34 6.62 -9.45 -2.31
CA GLU A 34 6.44 -8.43 -1.28
C GLU A 34 7.24 -7.14 -1.57
N LEU A 35 6.62 -5.97 -1.41
CA LEU A 35 7.27 -4.66 -1.45
C LEU A 35 6.84 -3.81 -0.25
N LEU A 36 7.83 -3.30 0.48
CA LEU A 36 7.67 -2.25 1.49
C LEU A 36 8.06 -0.90 0.88
N VAL A 37 7.19 0.09 1.05
CA VAL A 37 7.49 1.50 0.81
C VAL A 37 7.43 2.24 2.14
N GLU A 38 8.53 2.86 2.54
CA GLU A 38 8.55 3.75 3.69
C GLU A 38 8.57 5.21 3.25
N PHE A 39 7.76 6.01 3.94
CA PHE A 39 7.64 7.43 3.72
C PHE A 39 8.29 8.21 4.88
N SER A 40 8.74 9.42 4.57
CA SER A 40 9.44 10.33 5.50
C SER A 40 8.67 10.67 6.78
N ASP A 41 7.34 10.55 6.77
CA ASP A 41 6.47 10.80 7.92
C ASP A 41 6.23 9.55 8.79
N GLY A 42 6.95 8.45 8.51
CA GLY A 42 6.80 7.17 9.20
C GLY A 42 5.65 6.30 8.70
N THR A 43 4.94 6.72 7.65
CA THR A 43 3.95 5.86 6.96
C THR A 43 4.67 4.73 6.26
N ARG A 44 4.05 3.55 6.27
CA ARG A 44 4.54 2.36 5.57
C ARG A 44 3.43 1.75 4.76
N LEU A 45 3.68 1.53 3.47
CA LEU A 45 2.83 0.78 2.57
C LEU A 45 3.46 -0.60 2.35
N PHE A 46 2.71 -1.64 2.65
CA PHE A 46 3.02 -3.02 2.35
C PHE A 46 2.18 -3.47 1.17
N ILE A 47 2.84 -4.04 0.17
CA ILE A 47 2.23 -4.62 -1.02
C ILE A 47 2.61 -6.09 -1.05
N ASP A 48 1.64 -6.99 -1.05
CA ASP A 48 1.87 -8.42 -1.26
C ASP A 48 1.06 -8.91 -2.46
N GLY A 49 1.76 -9.38 -3.48
CA GLY A 49 1.21 -9.82 -4.75
C GLY A 49 1.43 -11.30 -4.99
N THR A 50 0.34 -12.05 -5.12
CA THR A 50 0.36 -13.43 -5.63
C THR A 50 -0.15 -13.48 -7.07
N ALA A 51 -0.09 -14.64 -7.72
CA ALA A 51 -0.55 -14.79 -9.10
C ALA A 51 -2.04 -14.45 -9.32
N SER A 52 -2.86 -14.50 -8.27
CA SER A 52 -4.30 -14.28 -8.35
C SER A 52 -4.84 -13.17 -7.46
N HIS A 53 -4.03 -12.60 -6.56
CA HIS A 53 -4.45 -11.61 -5.59
C HIS A 53 -3.38 -10.55 -5.35
N LEU A 54 -3.82 -9.33 -5.05
CA LEU A 54 -2.98 -8.22 -4.62
C LEU A 54 -3.58 -7.67 -3.33
N GLU A 55 -2.77 -7.56 -2.28
CA GLU A 55 -3.16 -6.98 -1.00
C GLU A 55 -2.31 -5.75 -0.70
N LEU A 56 -2.96 -4.72 -0.15
CA LEU A 56 -2.34 -3.46 0.24
C LEU A 56 -2.62 -3.21 1.72
N SER A 57 -1.59 -2.82 2.47
CA SER A 57 -1.75 -2.40 3.87
C SER A 57 -0.95 -1.13 4.13
N ILE A 58 -1.61 -0.12 4.71
CA ILE A 58 -1.00 1.16 5.08
C ILE A 58 -1.03 1.28 6.60
N THR A 59 0.13 1.55 7.20
CA THR A 59 0.26 1.70 8.66
C THR A 59 1.16 2.86 9.05
N GLY A 60 1.03 3.35 10.28
CA GLY A 60 1.84 4.45 10.81
C GLY A 60 1.40 5.82 10.31
N GLY A 61 2.36 6.75 10.28
CA GLY A 61 2.13 8.17 9.97
C GLY A 61 1.90 9.00 11.24
N LEU A 62 2.59 10.14 11.33
CA LEU A 62 2.24 11.21 12.28
C LEU A 62 1.11 12.05 11.65
N ALA A 63 0.04 12.26 12.40
CA ALA A 63 -1.05 13.17 12.04
C ALA A 63 -0.58 14.63 12.04
#